data_AF-A0A378QWL4-F1
#
_entry.id   AF-A0A378QWL4-F1
#
_cell.length_a   1.000
_cell.length_b   1.000
_cell.length_c   1.000
_cell.angle_alpha   90.00
_cell.angle_beta   90.00
_cell.angle_gamma   90.00
#
_symmetry.space_group_name_H-M   'P 1'
#
loop_
_entity.id
_entity.type
_entity.pdbx_description
1 polymer ?
#
loop_
_entity_poly.entity_id
_entity_poly.type
_entity_poly.pdbx_seq_one_letter_code
_entity_poly.pdbx_strand_id
1 'polypeptide(L)'
;MVLNQAENVFTYSLNKDININSVQFNDGPKITNDGDNIKVGDKDGNATKITNVAAGTDDTDAVNMSQLEKAQAAATTKVEEADGINVEATPNADGSTTYTVSAKTDGTTTKIDDNGNIAAVTTTFKTIYRWQSGCTC
;
A
#
# COMPACT_ATOMS: atom_id res chain seq x y z
N MET A 1 -44.36 6.73 23.05
CA MET A 1 -45.04 8.00 23.38
C MET A 1 -45.64 7.86 24.77
N VAL A 2 -45.52 8.89 25.60
CA VAL A 2 -46.22 8.99 26.88
C VAL A 2 -47.42 9.91 26.68
N LEU A 3 -48.59 9.45 27.10
CA LEU A 3 -49.82 10.24 27.20
C LEU A 3 -50.13 10.39 28.69
N ASN A 4 -50.29 11.63 29.15
CA ASN A 4 -50.85 11.92 30.47
C ASN A 4 -52.06 12.84 30.32
N GLN A 5 -53.17 12.48 30.97
CA GLN A 5 -54.36 13.31 31.02
C GLN A 5 -54.56 13.84 32.43
N ALA A 6 -54.68 15.16 32.55
CA ALA A 6 -55.12 15.83 33.77
C ALA A 6 -56.29 16.76 33.40
N GLU A 7 -57.46 16.52 33.99
CA GLU A 7 -58.71 17.19 33.62
C GLU A 7 -58.99 17.11 32.10
N ASN A 8 -59.12 18.27 31.44
CA ASN A 8 -59.37 18.42 30.01
C ASN A 8 -58.09 18.67 29.20
N VAL A 9 -56.90 18.52 29.81
CA VAL A 9 -55.60 18.71 29.16
C VAL A 9 -54.94 17.35 28.92
N PHE A 10 -54.61 17.10 27.65
CA PHE A 10 -53.80 15.96 27.23
C PHE A 10 -52.37 16.43 26.96
N THR A 11 -51.42 15.85 27.68
CA THR A 11 -49.99 16.11 27.48
C THR A 11 -49.38 14.93 26.74
N TYR A 12 -48.73 15.24 25.62
CA TYR A 12 -47.97 14.29 24.82
C TYR A 12 -46.49 14.53 25.04
N SER A 13 -45.73 13.45 25.19
CA SER A 13 -44.27 13.52 25.25
C SER A 13 -43.66 12.29 24.59
N LEU A 14 -42.46 12.46 24.07
CA LEU A 14 -41.65 11.30 23.69
C LEU A 14 -41.24 10.55 24.96
N ASN A 15 -41.11 9.23 24.85
CA ASN A 15 -40.46 8.47 25.91
C ASN A 15 -39.02 8.96 26.04
N LYS A 16 -38.48 8.92 27.27
CA LYS A 16 -37.06 9.24 27.52
C LYS A 16 -36.12 8.37 26.68
N ASP A 17 -36.46 7.09 26.58
CA ASP A 17 -35.78 6.10 25.76
C ASP A 17 -36.70 5.68 24.60
N ILE A 18 -36.19 5.74 23.38
CA ILE A 18 -36.93 5.43 22.16
C ILE A 18 -36.17 4.33 21.41
N ASN A 19 -36.80 3.18 21.25
CA ASN A 19 -36.27 2.08 20.44
C ASN A 19 -36.88 2.14 19.03
N ILE A 20 -36.04 2.34 18.02
CA ILE A 20 -36.41 2.53 16.62
C ILE A 20 -35.39 1.84 15.71
N ASN A 21 -35.81 1.45 14.51
CA ASN A 21 -34.94 0.75 13.55
C ASN A 21 -33.93 1.67 12.86
N SER A 22 -34.26 2.96 12.69
CA SER A 22 -33.38 3.92 11.99
C SER A 22 -33.72 5.36 12.32
N VAL A 23 -32.71 6.23 12.19
CA VAL A 23 -32.85 7.70 12.18
C VAL A 23 -32.36 8.23 10.84
N GLN A 24 -33.14 9.08 10.18
CA GLN A 24 -32.76 9.74 8.94
C GLN A 24 -32.84 11.26 9.14
N PHE A 25 -31.80 11.98 8.69
CA PHE A 25 -31.72 13.42 8.81
C PHE A 25 -32.26 14.10 7.54
N ASN A 26 -33.55 14.46 7.52
CA ASN A 26 -34.25 14.96 6.32
C ASN A 26 -34.06 13.97 5.14
N ASP A 27 -33.80 14.48 3.93
CA ASP A 27 -33.41 13.67 2.76
C ASP A 27 -31.89 13.34 2.73
N GLY A 28 -31.23 13.43 3.89
CA GLY A 28 -29.80 13.22 4.07
C GLY A 28 -29.45 11.82 4.59
N PRO A 29 -28.29 11.68 5.28
CA PRO A 29 -27.82 10.39 5.76
C PRO A 29 -28.79 9.69 6.71
N LYS A 30 -28.71 8.37 6.71
CA LYS A 30 -29.51 7.47 7.53
C LYS A 30 -28.61 6.55 8.34
N ILE A 31 -28.90 6.45 9.64
CA ILE A 31 -28.32 5.48 10.58
C ILE A 31 -29.35 4.38 10.80
N THR A 32 -29.00 3.13 10.47
CA THR A 32 -29.92 1.99 10.54
C THR A 32 -29.30 0.87 11.38
N ASN A 33 -30.13 0.19 12.19
CA ASN A 33 -29.75 -1.04 12.88
C ASN A 33 -29.33 -2.11 11.84
N ASP A 34 -28.19 -2.75 12.08
CA ASP A 34 -27.69 -3.87 11.27
C ASP A 34 -27.23 -5.03 12.18
N GLY A 35 -28.18 -5.55 12.96
CA GLY A 35 -27.91 -6.56 13.98
C GLY A 35 -27.10 -5.98 15.14
N ASP A 36 -25.90 -6.52 15.37
CA ASP A 36 -24.93 -6.01 16.34
C ASP A 36 -24.13 -4.80 15.81
N ASN A 37 -24.39 -4.36 14.57
CA ASN A 37 -23.67 -3.29 13.89
C ASN A 37 -24.57 -2.08 13.57
N ILE A 38 -23.93 -1.04 13.02
CA ILE A 38 -24.58 0.18 12.54
C ILE A 38 -24.31 0.32 11.04
N LYS A 39 -25.38 0.48 10.25
CA LYS A 39 -25.27 0.85 8.84
C LYS A 39 -25.44 2.36 8.68
N VAL A 40 -24.42 3.01 8.11
CA VAL A 40 -24.44 4.44 7.74
C VAL A 40 -24.57 4.52 6.22
N GLY A 41 -25.64 5.16 5.75
CA GLY A 41 -25.89 5.32 4.31
C GLY A 41 -26.49 6.68 3.96
N ASP A 42 -26.64 6.93 2.66
CA ASP A 42 -27.50 8.00 2.17
C ASP A 42 -29.00 7.68 2.44
N LYS A 43 -29.90 8.56 2.00
CA LYS A 43 -31.35 8.39 2.18
C LYS A 43 -31.91 7.08 1.59
N ASP A 44 -31.25 6.53 0.58
CA ASP A 44 -31.66 5.30 -0.11
C ASP A 44 -30.92 4.07 0.45
N GLY A 45 -30.00 4.27 1.40
CA GLY A 45 -29.22 3.21 2.05
C GLY A 45 -27.96 2.80 1.30
N ASN A 46 -27.51 3.58 0.32
CA ASN A 46 -26.22 3.37 -0.35
C ASN A 46 -25.07 3.90 0.52
N ALA A 47 -23.85 3.46 0.23
CA ALA A 47 -22.65 3.95 0.91
C ALA A 47 -22.54 5.48 0.78
N THR A 48 -22.19 6.14 1.86
CA THR A 48 -21.97 7.59 1.91
C THR A 48 -20.64 7.91 2.58
N LYS A 49 -20.13 9.12 2.35
CA LYS A 49 -18.90 9.58 3.00
C LYS A 49 -19.19 9.97 4.45
N ILE A 50 -18.33 9.54 5.36
CA ILE A 50 -18.24 10.09 6.71
C ILE A 50 -17.11 11.13 6.69
N THR A 51 -17.48 12.40 6.75
CA THR A 51 -16.53 13.51 6.69
C THR A 51 -16.21 14.03 8.08
N ASN A 52 -15.17 14.89 8.18
CA ASN A 52 -14.73 15.48 9.44
C ASN A 52 -14.25 14.46 10.49
N VAL A 53 -13.64 13.37 10.02
CA VAL A 53 -13.00 12.36 10.86
C VAL A 53 -11.58 12.84 11.16
N ALA A 54 -11.33 13.18 12.43
CA ALA A 54 -9.98 13.48 12.92
C ALA A 54 -9.06 12.26 12.73
N ALA A 55 -7.75 12.48 12.70
CA ALA A 55 -6.81 11.37 12.61
C ALA A 55 -6.91 10.49 13.86
N GLY A 56 -7.11 9.19 13.68
CA GLY A 56 -7.12 8.21 14.78
C GLY A 56 -5.74 8.06 15.40
N THR A 57 -5.69 7.87 16.72
CA THR A 57 -4.43 7.73 17.47
C THR A 57 -4.33 6.40 18.21
N ASP A 58 -5.46 5.80 18.58
CA ASP A 58 -5.52 4.51 19.27
C ASP A 58 -5.88 3.38 18.29
N ASP A 59 -5.58 2.13 18.67
CA ASP A 59 -5.75 0.94 17.81
C ASP A 59 -7.18 0.71 17.29
N THR A 60 -8.18 1.25 18.01
CA THR A 60 -9.61 1.10 17.67
C THR A 60 -10.22 2.33 17.01
N ASP A 61 -9.43 3.36 16.73
CA ASP A 61 -9.91 4.55 16.05
C ASP A 61 -10.08 4.32 14.55
N ALA A 62 -11.07 5.00 13.96
CA ALA A 62 -11.17 5.06 12.51
C ALA A 62 -10.01 5.85 11.89
N VAL A 63 -9.41 5.31 10.83
CA VAL A 63 -8.39 6.02 10.04
C VAL A 63 -9.04 6.88 8.96
N ASN A 64 -8.54 8.10 8.77
CA ASN A 64 -8.97 8.96 7.66
C ASN A 64 -8.05 8.82 6.43
N MET A 65 -8.49 9.36 5.28
CA MET A 65 -7.75 9.24 4.01
C MET A 65 -6.30 9.75 4.11
N SER A 66 -6.08 10.85 4.84
CA SER A 66 -4.73 11.42 4.98
C SER A 66 -3.75 10.49 5.72
N GLN A 67 -4.23 9.66 6.64
CA GLN A 67 -3.41 8.65 7.31
C GLN A 67 -3.07 7.50 6.36
N LEU A 68 -4.05 7.05 5.57
CA LEU A 68 -3.85 6.02 4.56
C LEU A 68 -2.83 6.45 3.49
N GLU A 69 -2.96 7.66 2.95
CA GLU A 69 -2.02 8.22 1.96
C GLU A 69 -0.60 8.35 2.53
N LYS A 70 -0.45 8.79 3.79
CA LYS A 70 0.84 8.84 4.47
C LYS A 70 1.46 7.45 4.65
N ALA A 71 0.66 6.47 5.05
CA ALA A 71 1.12 5.08 5.18
C ALA A 71 1.55 4.51 3.82
N GLN A 72 0.79 4.77 2.75
CA GLN A 72 1.14 4.35 1.40
C GLN A 72 2.45 4.99 0.93
N ALA A 73 2.65 6.29 1.14
CA ALA A 73 3.90 6.97 0.79
C ALA A 73 5.09 6.41 1.59
N ALA A 74 4.91 6.15 2.87
CA ALA A 74 5.93 5.57 3.75
C ALA A 74 6.27 4.11 3.41
N ALA A 75 5.35 3.38 2.80
CA ALA A 75 5.55 1.99 2.38
C ALA A 75 6.38 1.85 1.09
N THR A 76 6.88 2.94 0.51
CA THR A 76 7.71 2.89 -0.70
C THR A 76 9.17 2.60 -0.36
N THR A 77 9.80 1.72 -1.14
CA THR A 77 11.25 1.45 -1.06
C THR A 77 11.94 2.16 -2.21
N LYS A 78 13.08 2.79 -1.93
CA LYS A 78 13.85 3.54 -2.92
C LYS A 78 15.17 2.80 -3.21
N VAL A 79 15.39 2.43 -4.47
CA VAL A 79 16.66 1.87 -4.97
C VAL A 79 17.22 2.86 -5.97
N GLU A 80 18.42 3.37 -5.70
CA GLU A 80 19.14 4.28 -6.59
C GLU A 80 20.27 3.52 -7.28
N GLU A 81 20.49 3.84 -8.55
CA GLU A 81 21.60 3.29 -9.31
C GLU A 81 22.90 3.96 -8.88
N ALA A 82 23.91 3.17 -8.54
CA ALA A 82 25.27 3.62 -8.25
C ALA A 82 26.24 3.21 -9.38
N ASP A 83 27.47 3.75 -9.34
CA ASP A 83 28.50 3.38 -10.30
C ASP A 83 28.75 1.85 -10.32
N GLY A 84 28.79 1.26 -11.51
CA GLY A 84 28.98 -0.19 -11.69
C GLY A 84 27.73 -1.06 -11.50
N ILE A 85 26.57 -0.48 -11.15
CA ILE A 85 25.28 -1.19 -10.99
C ILE A 85 24.29 -0.66 -12.03
N ASN A 86 23.39 -1.52 -12.50
CA ASN A 86 22.23 -1.17 -13.31
C ASN A 86 20.94 -1.51 -12.52
N VAL A 87 19.98 -0.61 -12.49
CA VAL A 87 18.70 -0.81 -11.80
C VAL A 87 17.54 -0.57 -12.77
N GLU A 88 16.81 -1.63 -13.10
CA GLU A 88 15.61 -1.56 -13.95
C GLU A 88 14.35 -1.58 -13.10
N ALA A 89 13.52 -0.56 -13.23
CA ALA A 89 12.22 -0.47 -12.55
C ALA A 89 11.09 -0.94 -13.46
N THR A 90 10.30 -1.90 -12.98
CA THR A 90 9.12 -2.42 -13.70
C THR A 90 7.85 -2.22 -12.85
N PRO A 91 6.90 -1.38 -13.27
CA PRO A 91 5.62 -1.23 -12.61
C PRO A 91 4.78 -2.51 -12.70
N ASN A 92 4.13 -2.89 -11.61
CA ASN A 92 3.24 -4.05 -11.54
C ASN A 92 1.76 -3.61 -11.62
N ALA A 93 0.87 -4.54 -11.97
CA ALA A 93 -0.57 -4.26 -12.09
C ALA A 93 -1.24 -3.92 -10.74
N ASP A 94 -0.65 -4.36 -9.62
CA ASP A 94 -1.10 -4.05 -8.26
C ASP A 94 -0.63 -2.67 -7.74
N GLY A 95 0.08 -1.90 -8.59
CA GLY A 95 0.63 -0.59 -8.24
C GLY A 95 1.97 -0.62 -7.52
N SER A 96 2.53 -1.80 -7.21
CA SER A 96 3.89 -1.94 -6.70
C SER A 96 4.94 -1.81 -7.84
N THR A 97 6.23 -1.71 -7.49
CA THR A 97 7.33 -1.67 -8.46
C THR A 97 8.36 -2.73 -8.14
N THR A 98 8.74 -3.52 -9.15
CA THR A 98 9.83 -4.49 -9.07
C THR A 98 11.12 -3.81 -9.54
N TYR A 99 12.16 -3.82 -8.70
CA TYR A 99 13.50 -3.35 -9.06
C TYR A 99 14.41 -4.54 -9.35
N THR A 100 14.84 -4.69 -10.61
CA THR A 100 15.85 -5.68 -10.99
C THR A 100 17.22 -5.02 -10.94
N VAL A 101 18.10 -5.52 -10.08
CA VAL A 101 19.46 -4.99 -9.89
C VAL A 101 20.48 -5.94 -10.50
N SER A 102 21.37 -5.42 -11.34
CA SER A 102 22.44 -6.17 -11.97
C SER A 102 23.77 -5.41 -11.96
N ALA A 103 24.89 -6.13 -12.11
CA ALA A 103 26.19 -5.50 -12.29
C ALA A 103 26.37 -5.02 -13.73
N LYS A 104 26.89 -3.81 -13.92
CA LYS A 104 27.34 -3.32 -15.23
C LYS A 104 28.62 -4.06 -15.61
N THR A 105 28.66 -4.55 -16.84
CA THR A 105 29.86 -5.17 -17.43
C THR A 105 30.12 -4.54 -18.79
N ASP A 106 31.39 -4.46 -19.20
CA ASP A 106 31.81 -3.82 -20.45
C ASP A 106 31.87 -4.79 -21.64
N GLY A 107 31.61 -6.08 -21.40
CA GLY A 107 31.74 -7.17 -22.37
C GLY A 107 33.18 -7.43 -22.84
N THR A 108 34.14 -6.62 -22.41
CA THR A 108 35.52 -6.58 -22.92
C THR A 108 36.51 -7.10 -21.90
N THR A 109 36.40 -6.63 -20.65
CA THR A 109 37.19 -7.10 -19.51
C THR A 109 36.36 -8.00 -18.61
N THR A 110 35.06 -7.73 -18.50
CA THR A 110 34.10 -8.48 -17.69
C THR A 110 32.81 -8.71 -18.45
N LYS A 111 32.11 -9.81 -18.16
CA LYS A 111 30.80 -10.15 -18.72
C LYS A 111 29.96 -10.92 -17.70
N ILE A 112 28.66 -11.03 -17.96
CA ILE A 112 27.81 -12.02 -17.27
C ILE A 112 27.87 -13.33 -18.07
N ASP A 113 28.14 -14.46 -17.41
CA ASP A 113 28.15 -15.78 -18.03
C ASP A 113 26.74 -16.40 -18.16
N ASP A 114 26.61 -17.53 -18.84
CA ASP A 114 25.31 -18.20 -19.07
C ASP A 114 24.63 -18.68 -17.78
N ASN A 115 25.40 -18.76 -16.67
CA ASN A 115 24.90 -19.12 -15.34
C ASN A 115 24.53 -17.87 -14.51
N GLY A 116 24.70 -16.66 -15.06
CA GLY A 116 24.39 -15.39 -14.39
C GLY A 116 25.51 -14.85 -13.50
N ASN A 117 26.72 -15.40 -13.53
CA ASN A 117 27.84 -14.93 -12.72
C ASN A 117 28.65 -13.85 -13.45
N ILE A 118 29.30 -12.96 -12.70
CA ILE A 118 30.31 -12.05 -13.26
C ILE A 118 31.59 -12.86 -13.56
N ALA A 119 32.05 -12.80 -14.80
CA ALA A 119 33.24 -13.50 -15.28
C ALA A 119 34.21 -12.54 -16.00
N ALA A 120 35.51 -12.79 -15.85
CA ALA A 120 36.52 -12.10 -16.65
C ALA A 120 36.53 -12.62 -18.09
N VAL A 121 36.75 -11.72 -19.05
CA VAL A 121 36.98 -12.10 -20.45
C VAL A 121 38.46 -12.43 -20.61
N THR A 122 38.80 -13.72 -20.62
CA THR A 122 40.18 -14.19 -20.71
C THR A 122 40.50 -14.76 -22.09
N THR A 123 41.66 -14.42 -22.65
CA THR A 123 42.26 -15.18 -23.76
C THR A 123 43.28 -16.17 -23.21
N THR A 124 43.27 -17.41 -23.70
CA THR A 124 44.29 -18.40 -23.32
C THR A 124 45.67 -17.91 -23.74
N PHE A 125 46.57 -17.71 -22.78
CA PHE A 125 47.97 -17.45 -23.10
C PHE A 125 48.57 -18.69 -23.76
N LYS A 126 48.97 -18.57 -25.04
CA LYS A 126 49.74 -19.60 -25.72
C LYS A 126 51.19 -19.50 -25.27
N THR A 127 51.59 -20.36 -24.33
CA THR A 127 52.99 -20.47 -23.92
C THR A 127 53.85 -20.83 -25.13
N ILE A 128 54.68 -19.90 -25.59
CA ILE A 128 55.67 -20.15 -26.64
C ILE A 128 56.92 -20.67 -25.94
N TYR A 129 57.15 -21.98 -26.01
CA TYR A 129 58.44 -22.56 -25.61
C TYR A 129 59.48 -22.22 -26.68
N ARG A 130 60.21 -21.11 -26.50
CA ARG A 130 61.47 -20.86 -27.21
C ARG A 130 62.59 -21.55 -26.44
N TRP A 131 62.88 -22.80 -26.79
CA TRP A 131 64.16 -23.40 -26.41
C TRP A 131 65.24 -22.75 -27.28
N GLN A 132 66.09 -21.94 -26.66
CA GLN A 132 67.37 -21.55 -27.27
C GLN A 132 68.21 -22.82 -27.42
N SER A 133 68.20 -23.39 -28.62
CA SER A 133 69.14 -24.42 -29.04
C SER A 133 70.54 -23.81 -29.04
N GLY A 134 71.28 -23.87 -27.92
CA GLY A 134 72.59 -23.20 -27.89
C GLY A 134 73.45 -23.32 -26.64
N CYS A 135 73.18 -24.21 -25.68
CA CYS A 135 74.15 -24.50 -24.62
C CYS A 135 74.47 -26.00 -24.60
N THR A 136 75.50 -26.37 -25.36
CA THR A 136 76.31 -27.55 -25.08
C THR A 136 77.41 -27.12 -24.11
N CYS A 137 77.34 -27.63 -22.88
CA CYS A 137 78.45 -27.61 -21.92
C CYS A 137 79.54 -28.59 -22.35
#